data_AF-A0A8J3IFC4-F1
#
_entry.id   AF-A0A8J3IFC4-F1
#
_cell.length_a   1.000
_cell.length_b   1.000
_cell.length_c   1.000
_cell.angle_alpha   90.00
_cell.angle_beta   90.00
_cell.angle_gamma   90.00
#
_symmetry.space_group_name_H-M   'P 1'
#
loop_
_entity.id
_entity.type
_entity.pdbx_description
1 polymer ?
#
loop_
_entity_poly.entity_id
_entity_poly.type
_entity_poly.pdbx_seq_one_letter_code
_entity_poly.pdbx_strand_id
1 'polypeptide(L)' 'MESFFGTLKEEWAERHRFENRREARTAIFSYIETFYNRKRRHSSLGYVSPLAFEERELWRKEKGNI' A
#
# COMPACT_ATOMS: atom_id res chain seq x y z
N MET A 1 13.27 3.68 -6.91
CA MET A 1 11.81 3.87 -6.95
C MET A 1 11.17 2.50 -6.87
N GLU A 2 10.53 2.16 -5.75
CA GLU A 2 9.75 0.91 -5.65
C GLU A 2 8.46 1.05 -6.47
N SER A 3 8.04 0.00 -7.18
CA SER A 3 6.77 -0.01 -7.92
C SER A 3 5.75 -0.87 -7.19
N PHE A 4 4.49 -0.42 -7.14
CA PHE A 4 3.40 -1.19 -6.51
C PHE A 4 3.33 -2.63 -7.05
N PHE A 5 3.34 -2.79 -8.38
CA PHE A 5 3.21 -4.10 -9.01
C PHE A 5 4.44 -5.00 -8.82
N GLY A 6 5.63 -4.43 -8.70
CA GLY A 6 6.85 -5.18 -8.34
C GLY A 6 6.73 -5.73 -6.92
N THR A 7 6.45 -4.84 -5.96
CA THR A 7 6.26 -5.20 -4.55
C THR A 7 5.13 -6.21 -4.36
N LEU A 8 3.99 -6.02 -5.03
CA LEU A 8 2.87 -6.96 -4.97
C LEU A 8 3.27 -8.36 -5.43
N LYS A 9 4.09 -8.48 -6.48
CA LYS A 9 4.56 -9.77 -6.99
C LYS A 9 5.52 -10.44 -6.01
N GLU A 10 6.60 -9.76 -5.65
CA GLU A 10 7.69 -10.30 -4.83
C GLU A 10 7.26 -10.63 -3.40
N GLU A 11 6.47 -9.75 -2.76
CA GLU A 11 6.12 -9.92 -1.35
C GLU A 11 4.92 -10.86 -1.16
N TRP A 12 4.01 -10.91 -2.13
CA TRP A 12 2.70 -11.50 -1.92
C TRP A 12 2.27 -12.45 -3.03
N ALA A 13 2.19 -12.03 -4.28
CA ALA A 13 1.58 -12.84 -5.35
C ALA A 13 2.37 -14.13 -5.63
N GLU A 14 3.71 -14.12 -5.54
CA GLU A 14 4.53 -15.33 -5.72
C GLU A 14 4.31 -16.38 -4.63
N ARG A 15 3.78 -15.96 -3.47
CA ARG A 15 3.51 -16.83 -2.31
C ARG A 15 2.07 -17.32 -2.24
N HIS A 16 1.20 -16.89 -3.16
CA HIS A 16 -0.22 -17.22 -3.16
C HIS A 16 -0.61 -17.93 -4.45
N ARG A 17 -1.47 -18.95 -4.34
CA ARG A 17 -2.14 -19.59 -5.47
C ARG A 17 -3.62 -19.33 -5.35
N PHE A 18 -4.25 -18.94 -6.45
CA PHE A 18 -5.68 -18.68 -6.52
C PHE A 18 -6.32 -19.68 -7.45
N GLU A 19 -7.45 -20.24 -7.03
CA GLU A 19 -8.22 -21.19 -7.84
C GLU A 19 -8.95 -20.47 -8.97
N ASN A 20 -9.32 -19.20 -8.76
CA ASN A 20 -10.03 -18.40 -9.75
C ASN A 20 -9.78 -16.89 -9.59
N ARG A 21 -10.21 -16.13 -10.61
CA ARG A 21 -10.03 -14.67 -10.67
C ARG A 21 -10.76 -13.92 -9.55
N ARG A 22 -11.89 -14.43 -9.06
CA ARG A 22 -12.67 -13.77 -8.01
C ARG A 22 -11.92 -13.79 -6.69
N GLU A 23 -11.37 -14.95 -6.34
CA GLU A 23 -10.52 -15.12 -5.17
C GLU A 23 -9.30 -14.21 -5.22
N ALA A 24 -8.56 -14.22 -6.33
CA ALA A 24 -7.40 -13.35 -6.53
C ALA A 24 -7.76 -11.87 -6.32
N ARG A 25 -8.91 -11.41 -6.84
CA ARG A 25 -9.37 -10.04 -6.67
C ARG A 25 -9.62 -9.69 -5.20
N THR A 26 -10.33 -10.54 -4.47
CA THR A 26 -10.63 -10.32 -3.05
C THR A 26 -9.36 -10.28 -2.22
N ALA A 27 -8.44 -11.20 -2.51
CA ALA A 27 -7.19 -11.32 -1.77
C ALA A 27 -6.25 -10.14 -2.06
N ILE A 28 -6.15 -9.69 -3.32
CA ILE A 28 -5.41 -8.46 -3.69
C ILE A 28 -6.02 -7.23 -3.03
N PHE A 29 -7.36 -7.10 -3.03
CA PHE A 29 -8.03 -5.98 -2.37
C PHE A 29 -7.69 -5.95 -0.87
N SER A 30 -7.77 -7.11 -0.21
CA SER A 30 -7.43 -7.25 1.21
C SER A 30 -5.96 -6.89 1.48
N TYR A 31 -5.04 -7.32 0.60
CA TYR A 31 -3.63 -6.96 0.69
C TYR A 31 -3.43 -5.44 0.60
N ILE A 32 -4.08 -4.78 -0.37
CA ILE A 32 -3.97 -3.33 -0.57
C ILE A 32 -4.44 -2.59 0.69
N GLU A 33 -5.65 -2.91 1.17
CA GLU A 33 -6.31 -2.15 2.24
C GLU A 33 -5.73 -2.43 3.63
N THR A 34 -5.33 -3.67 3.91
CA THR A 34 -4.94 -4.06 5.28
C THR A 34 -3.43 -4.01 5.51
N PHE A 35 -2.63 -4.21 4.45
CA PHE A 35 -1.19 -4.27 4.54
C PHE A 35 -0.50 -3.15 3.77
N TYR A 36 -0.73 -3.04 2.46
CA TYR A 36 0.02 -2.10 1.63
C TYR A 36 -0.21 -0.65 2.06
N ASN A 37 -1.46 -0.19 2.09
CA ASN A 37 -1.79 1.20 2.44
C ASN A 37 -1.51 1.51 3.91
N ARG A 38 -1.78 0.56 4.82
CA ARG A 38 -1.73 0.81 6.27
C ARG A 38 -0.37 0.56 6.90
N LYS A 39 0.39 -0.42 6.41
CA LYS A 39 1.56 -0.97 7.13
C LYS A 39 2.86 -0.97 6.31
N ARG A 40 2.81 -1.16 4.98
CA ARG A 40 4.02 -1.27 4.16
C ARG A 40 4.75 0.07 4.09
N ARG A 41 5.98 0.12 4.59
CA ARG A 41 6.81 1.33 4.58
C ARG A 41 7.43 1.55 3.22
N HIS A 42 7.30 2.73 2.62
CA HIS A 42 7.93 3.03 1.32
C HIS A 42 9.17 3.90 1.48
N SER A 43 10.27 3.52 0.83
CA SER A 43 11.52 4.30 0.84
C SER A 43 11.33 5.70 0.27
N SER A 44 10.52 5.84 -0.79
CA SER A 44 10.17 7.13 -1.41
C SER A 44 9.30 8.03 -0.52
N LEU A 45 8.61 7.46 0.47
CA LEU A 45 7.77 8.19 1.42
C LEU A 45 8.51 8.51 2.73
N GLY A 46 9.82 8.28 2.80
CA GLY A 46 10.58 8.45 4.04
C GLY A 46 10.34 7.30 5.03
N TYR A 47 10.19 6.08 4.52
CA TYR A 47 10.00 4.85 5.29
C TYR A 47 8.74 4.84 6.17
N VAL A 48 7.66 5.45 5.70
CA VAL A 48 6.32 5.34 6.32
C VAL A 48 5.32 4.70 5.38
N SER A 49 4.17 4.28 5.91
CA SER A 49 3.09 3.72 5.09
C SER A 49 2.40 4.80 4.24
N PRO A 50 1.80 4.43 3.09
CA PRO A 50 1.02 5.36 2.28
C PRO A 50 -0.02 6.15 3.08
N LEU A 51 -0.78 5.47 3.95
CA LEU A 51 -1.78 6.13 4.80
C LEU A 51 -1.13 7.15 5.73
N ALA A 52 -0.05 6.78 6.43
CA ALA A 52 0.63 7.69 7.35
C ALA A 52 1.27 8.88 6.61
N PHE A 53 1.70 8.68 5.37
CA PHE A 53 2.17 9.77 4.52
C PHE A 53 1.02 10.71 4.16
N GLU A 54 -0.10 10.20 3.67
CA GLU A 54 -1.28 11.00 3.33
C GLU A 54 -1.82 11.79 4.53
N GLU A 55 -1.91 11.17 5.72
CA GLU A 55 -2.33 11.86 6.95
C GLU A 55 -1.41 13.04 7.30
N ARG A 56 -0.08 12.87 7.12
CA ARG A 56 0.88 13.96 7.34
C ARG A 56 0.72 15.08 6.33
N GLU A 57 0.51 14.75 5.06
CA GLU A 57 0.31 15.74 4.00
C GLU A 57 -1.02 16.48 4.15
N LEU A 58 -2.08 15.81 4.59
CA LEU A 58 -3.36 16.44 4.92
C LEU A 58 -3.18 17.43 6.09
N TRP A 59 -2.55 17.00 7.18
CA TRP A 59 -2.29 17.87 8.33
C TRP A 59 -1.45 19.11 7.96
N ARG A 60 -0.45 18.95 7.09
CA ARG A 60 0.36 20.07 6.58
C ARG A 60 -0.48 21.07 5.79
N LYS A 61 -1.37 20.58 4.92
CA LYS A 61 -2.28 21.44 4.13
C LYS A 61 -3.24 22.19 5.03
N GLU A 62 -3.78 21.55 6.06
CA GLU A 62 -4.67 22.19 7.04
C GLU A 62 -3.98 23.28 7.84
N LYS A 63 -2.72 23.06 8.26
CA LYS A 63 -1.94 24.05 9.04
C LYS A 63 -1.34 25.17 8.20
N GLY A 64 -1.01 24.92 6.94
CA GLY A 64 -0.51 25.93 6.00
C GLY A 64 -1.59 26.84 5.42
N ASN A 65 -2.86 26.61 5.76
CA ASN A 65 -4.01 27.41 5.36
C ASN A 65 -4.49 28.35 6.50
N ILE A 66 -3.60 28.65 7.46
CA ILE A 66 -3.79 29.58 8.58
C ILE A 66 -2.80 30.74 8.44
#